data_AF-A0A2N1N411-F1
#
_entry.id   AF-A0A2N1N411-F1
#
_cell.length_a   1.000
_cell.length_b   1.000
_cell.length_c   1.000
_cell.angle_alpha   90.00
_cell.angle_beta   90.00
_cell.angle_gamma   90.00
#
_symmetry.space_group_name_H-M   'P 1'
#
loop_
_entity.id
_entity.type
_entity.pdbx_description
1 polymer ?
#
loop_
_entity_poly.entity_id
_entity_poly.type
_entity_poly.pdbx_seq_one_letter_code
_entity_poly.pdbx_strand_id
1 'polypeptide(L)'
;MDSVYIEILDTNKELRKELADEISENKLKDKKLKFLTRELEVCYRTLSHHDSTILAHENEIASLKSEIKSLKQHLHKALQDLRQKGDVSTAQDIHILRLEDKVDQLKKRIREITDKKLFGSQINSSLMALPDILRNIGTALDQVENYIDGVDTTFNPKNTLNGIRISLTTVRGHMQRHAQDAINLQGQLNTAHNLLNNANGRINNLLMIWQMLEMNVFEELNY
;
A
#
# COMPACT_ATOMS: atom_id res chain seq x y z
N MET A 1 -41.24 2.16 126.04
CA MET A 1 -41.19 1.38 124.79
C MET A 1 -39.89 0.59 124.81
N ASP A 2 -39.90 -0.67 124.38
CA ASP A 2 -38.68 -1.50 124.32
C ASP A 2 -37.65 -0.88 123.36
N SER A 3 -36.39 -0.79 123.80
CA SER A 3 -35.25 -0.26 123.03
C SER A 3 -35.13 -0.93 121.66
N VAL A 4 -35.41 -2.24 121.61
CA VAL A 4 -35.36 -3.07 120.40
C VAL A 4 -36.41 -2.64 119.36
N TYR A 5 -37.58 -2.17 119.79
CA TYR A 5 -38.65 -1.77 118.87
C TYR A 5 -38.31 -0.45 118.14
N ILE A 6 -37.62 0.47 118.80
CA ILE A 6 -37.18 1.75 118.20
C ILE A 6 -36.06 1.50 117.18
N GLU A 7 -35.07 0.66 117.49
CA GLU A 7 -34.01 0.29 116.54
C GLU A 7 -34.57 -0.35 115.27
N ILE A 8 -35.58 -1.23 115.39
CA ILE A 8 -36.23 -1.87 114.23
C ILE A 8 -36.92 -0.80 113.35
N LEU A 9 -37.58 0.17 113.97
CA LEU A 9 -38.27 1.27 113.27
C LEU A 9 -37.28 2.16 112.50
N ASP A 10 -36.17 2.54 113.14
CA ASP A 10 -35.12 3.35 112.50
C ASP A 10 -34.44 2.57 111.36
N THR A 11 -34.15 1.29 111.57
CA THR A 11 -33.59 0.43 110.52
C THR A 11 -34.56 0.28 109.34
N ASN A 12 -35.86 0.07 109.58
CA ASN A 12 -36.85 -0.02 108.51
C ASN A 12 -36.94 1.28 107.70
N LYS A 13 -36.79 2.43 108.36
CA LYS A 13 -36.82 3.74 107.72
C LYS A 13 -35.60 3.94 106.82
N GLU A 14 -34.40 3.56 107.26
CA GLU A 14 -33.19 3.67 106.43
C GLU A 14 -33.24 2.69 105.25
N LEU A 15 -33.69 1.45 105.46
CA LEU A 15 -33.89 0.48 104.37
C LEU A 15 -34.88 0.97 103.32
N ARG A 16 -35.96 1.65 103.72
CA ARG A 16 -36.92 2.25 102.76
C ARG A 16 -36.30 3.37 101.95
N LYS A 17 -35.38 4.14 102.55
CA LYS A 17 -34.67 5.22 101.87
C LYS A 17 -33.65 4.66 100.88
N GLU A 18 -32.83 3.69 101.30
CA GLU A 18 -31.89 2.98 100.42
C GLU A 18 -32.61 2.33 99.23
N LEU A 19 -33.75 1.66 99.48
CA LEU A 19 -34.57 1.06 98.42
C LEU A 19 -35.10 2.12 97.44
N ALA A 20 -35.52 3.29 97.93
CA ALA A 20 -36.00 4.38 97.09
C ALA A 20 -34.87 4.95 96.21
N ASP A 21 -33.68 5.12 96.77
CA ASP A 21 -32.49 5.58 96.06
C ASP A 21 -32.07 4.58 94.98
N GLU A 22 -32.04 3.29 95.29
CA GLU A 22 -31.71 2.22 94.33
C GLU A 22 -32.75 2.10 93.21
N ILE A 23 -34.04 2.28 93.50
CA ILE A 23 -35.08 2.37 92.46
C ILE A 23 -34.85 3.57 91.54
N SER A 24 -34.45 4.72 92.09
CA SER A 24 -34.15 5.92 91.31
C SER A 24 -32.95 5.69 90.39
N GLU A 25 -31.88 5.08 90.93
CA GLU A 25 -30.67 4.74 90.16
C GLU A 25 -30.97 3.71 89.05
N ASN A 26 -31.76 2.68 89.35
CA ASN A 26 -32.17 1.69 88.35
C ASN A 26 -33.04 2.30 87.24
N LYS A 27 -33.93 3.24 87.55
CA LYS A 27 -34.68 4.00 86.53
C LYS A 27 -33.75 4.80 85.63
N LEU A 28 -32.67 5.37 86.16
CA LEU A 28 -31.68 6.09 85.36
C LEU A 28 -30.87 5.14 84.46
N LYS A 29 -30.43 4.00 85.02
CA LYS A 29 -29.73 2.94 84.27
C LYS A 29 -30.58 2.39 83.13
N ASP A 30 -31.87 2.12 83.36
CA ASP A 30 -32.81 1.66 82.33
C ASP A 30 -32.97 2.67 81.17
N LYS A 31 -33.06 3.97 81.48
CA LYS A 31 -33.06 5.03 80.44
C LYS A 31 -31.79 5.01 79.60
N LYS A 32 -30.62 4.87 80.25
CA LYS A 32 -29.33 4.81 79.56
C LYS A 32 -29.22 3.55 78.70
N LEU A 33 -29.70 2.42 79.18
CA LEU A 33 -29.72 1.16 78.45
C LEU A 33 -30.58 1.29 77.19
N LYS A 34 -31.80 1.83 77.30
CA LYS A 34 -32.68 2.11 76.16
C LYS A 34 -32.07 3.07 75.14
N PHE A 35 -31.33 4.09 75.60
CA PHE A 35 -30.61 5.00 74.71
C PHE A 35 -29.52 4.27 73.93
N LEU A 36 -28.66 3.52 74.62
CA LEU A 36 -27.57 2.75 74.01
C LEU A 36 -28.10 1.69 73.02
N THR A 37 -29.21 1.02 73.33
CA THR A 37 -29.83 0.06 72.40
C THR A 37 -30.23 0.73 71.08
N ARG A 38 -30.82 1.94 71.13
CA ARG A 38 -31.19 2.68 69.92
C ARG A 38 -29.97 3.11 69.12
N GLU A 39 -28.93 3.59 69.79
CA GLU A 39 -27.68 4.00 69.13
C GLU A 39 -26.99 2.81 68.45
N LEU A 40 -26.99 1.65 69.10
CA LEU A 40 -26.48 0.40 68.56
C LEU A 40 -27.27 -0.04 67.30
N GLU A 41 -28.60 0.03 67.34
CA GLU A 41 -29.43 -0.28 66.17
C GLU A 41 -29.17 0.65 64.98
N VAL A 42 -28.96 1.95 65.24
CA VAL A 42 -28.61 2.92 64.19
C VAL A 42 -27.23 2.57 63.61
N CYS A 43 -26.26 2.24 64.46
CA CYS A 43 -24.93 1.83 64.03
C CYS A 43 -24.98 0.58 63.12
N TYR A 44 -25.76 -0.44 63.49
CA TYR A 44 -25.93 -1.64 62.65
C TYR A 44 -26.55 -1.34 61.29
N ARG A 45 -27.56 -0.46 61.22
CA ARG A 45 -28.16 -0.05 59.94
C ARG A 45 -27.16 0.66 59.05
N THR A 46 -26.35 1.55 59.63
CA THR A 46 -25.30 2.27 58.89
C THR A 46 -24.22 1.33 58.39
N LEU A 47 -23.75 0.39 59.21
CA LEU A 47 -22.78 -0.64 58.79
C LEU A 47 -23.32 -1.49 57.64
N SER A 48 -24.56 -1.98 57.75
CA SER A 48 -25.19 -2.78 56.70
C SER A 48 -25.31 -2.00 55.37
N HIS A 49 -25.61 -0.70 55.44
CA HIS A 49 -25.65 0.16 54.26
C HIS A 49 -24.25 0.33 53.63
N HIS A 50 -23.23 0.55 54.46
CA HIS A 50 -21.84 0.66 53.99
C HIS A 50 -21.34 -0.66 53.39
N ASP A 51 -21.63 -1.82 53.98
CA ASP A 51 -21.28 -3.12 53.43
C ASP A 51 -21.87 -3.33 52.03
N SER A 52 -23.15 -2.97 51.86
CA SER A 52 -23.82 -3.03 50.56
C SER A 52 -23.16 -2.12 49.52
N THR A 53 -22.72 -0.93 49.94
CA THR A 53 -22.04 0.04 49.07
C THR A 53 -20.63 -0.42 48.69
N ILE A 54 -19.89 -0.99 49.64
CA ILE A 54 -18.55 -1.55 49.40
C ILE A 54 -18.64 -2.67 48.36
N LEU A 55 -19.60 -3.60 48.52
CA LEU A 55 -19.79 -4.70 47.59
C LEU A 55 -20.15 -4.22 46.17
N ALA A 56 -20.95 -3.15 46.05
CA ALA A 56 -21.24 -2.54 44.76
C ALA A 56 -19.97 -1.98 44.09
N HIS A 57 -19.13 -1.25 44.84
CA HIS A 57 -17.87 -0.72 44.32
C HIS A 57 -16.86 -1.83 43.98
N GLU A 58 -16.79 -2.91 44.76
CA GLU A 58 -15.92 -4.05 44.45
C GLU A 58 -16.29 -4.70 43.11
N ASN A 59 -17.59 -4.85 42.84
CA ASN A 59 -18.09 -5.35 41.56
C ASN A 59 -17.75 -4.40 40.40
N GLU A 60 -17.90 -3.09 40.60
CA GLU A 60 -17.53 -2.08 39.60
C GLU A 60 -16.03 -2.12 39.30
N ILE A 61 -15.17 -2.21 40.33
CA ILE A 61 -13.72 -2.35 40.18
C ILE A 61 -13.38 -3.62 39.40
N ALA A 62 -14.05 -4.74 39.66
CA ALA A 62 -13.84 -5.98 38.93
C ALA A 62 -14.22 -5.84 37.44
N SER A 63 -15.35 -5.19 37.15
CA SER A 63 -15.78 -4.88 35.78
C SER A 63 -14.76 -4.00 35.06
N LEU A 64 -14.37 -2.87 35.65
CA LEU A 64 -13.40 -1.94 35.07
C LEU A 64 -12.03 -2.59 34.81
N LYS A 65 -11.56 -3.46 35.73
CA LYS A 65 -10.33 -4.23 35.50
C LYS A 65 -10.43 -5.14 34.27
N SER A 66 -11.58 -5.76 34.06
CA SER A 66 -11.82 -6.61 32.88
C SER A 66 -11.85 -5.78 31.58
N GLU A 67 -12.46 -4.60 31.61
CA GLU A 67 -12.53 -3.68 30.48
C GLU A 67 -11.14 -3.14 30.11
N ILE A 68 -10.36 -2.70 31.10
CA ILE A 68 -8.97 -2.26 30.90
C ILE A 68 -8.14 -3.36 30.23
N LYS A 69 -8.32 -4.62 30.66
CA LYS A 69 -7.62 -5.77 30.05
C LYS A 69 -8.01 -5.94 28.59
N SER A 70 -9.30 -5.86 28.26
CA SER A 70 -9.79 -5.96 26.88
C SER A 70 -9.27 -4.82 26.01
N LEU A 71 -9.35 -3.57 26.50
CA LEU A 71 -8.86 -2.40 25.79
C LEU A 71 -7.36 -2.48 25.51
N LYS A 72 -6.57 -2.96 26.47
CA LYS A 72 -5.13 -3.17 26.28
C LYS A 72 -4.83 -4.19 25.17
N GLN A 73 -5.61 -5.27 25.09
CA GLN A 73 -5.48 -6.26 24.03
C GLN A 73 -5.83 -5.68 22.65
N HIS A 74 -6.93 -4.92 22.57
CA HIS A 74 -7.34 -4.25 21.33
C HIS A 74 -6.29 -3.23 20.86
N LEU A 75 -5.75 -2.43 21.78
CA LEU A 75 -4.69 -1.46 21.47
C LEU A 75 -3.44 -2.15 20.92
N HIS A 76 -3.02 -3.27 21.52
CA HIS A 76 -1.85 -4.01 21.03
C HIS A 76 -2.06 -4.51 19.60
N LYS A 77 -3.25 -5.07 19.30
CA LYS A 77 -3.61 -5.52 17.96
C LYS A 77 -3.61 -4.37 16.95
N ALA A 78 -4.22 -3.23 17.29
CA ALA A 78 -4.26 -2.06 16.43
C ALA A 78 -2.85 -1.51 16.12
N LEU A 79 -1.95 -1.51 17.10
CA LEU A 79 -0.56 -1.10 16.91
C LEU A 79 0.20 -2.07 15.98
N GLN A 80 -0.03 -3.37 16.11
CA GLN A 80 0.55 -4.38 15.22
C GLN A 80 0.06 -4.20 13.78
N ASP A 81 -1.24 -3.99 13.58
CA ASP A 81 -1.83 -3.75 12.26
C ASP A 81 -1.27 -2.47 11.61
N LEU A 82 -1.10 -1.40 12.40
CA LEU A 82 -0.49 -0.16 11.92
C LEU A 82 0.95 -0.38 11.46
N ARG A 83 1.74 -1.15 12.23
CA ARG A 83 3.12 -1.49 11.87
C ARG A 83 3.17 -2.26 10.54
N GLN A 84 2.32 -3.27 10.39
CA GLN A 84 2.23 -4.06 9.14
C GLN A 84 1.87 -3.18 7.94
N LYS A 85 0.91 -2.26 8.09
CA LYS A 85 0.54 -1.31 7.03
C LYS A 85 1.71 -0.37 6.67
N GLY A 86 2.47 0.08 7.67
CA GLY A 86 3.68 0.88 7.44
C GLY A 86 4.76 0.13 6.65
N ASP A 87 5.00 -1.13 6.99
CA ASP A 87 5.95 -2.00 6.28
C ASP A 87 5.52 -2.21 4.80
N VAL A 88 4.22 -2.44 4.56
CA VAL A 88 3.66 -2.56 3.20
C VAL A 88 3.77 -1.26 2.41
N SER A 89 3.46 -0.11 3.03
CA SER A 89 3.59 1.20 2.38
C SER A 89 5.04 1.47 1.96
N THR A 90 6.00 1.18 2.84
CA THR A 90 7.42 1.35 2.55
C THR A 90 7.86 0.46 1.38
N ALA A 91 7.37 -0.78 1.31
CA ALA A 91 7.63 -1.68 0.19
C ALA A 91 7.05 -1.16 -1.14
N GLN A 92 5.86 -0.56 -1.09
CA GLN A 92 5.22 0.08 -2.24
C GLN A 92 6.03 1.31 -2.71
N ASP A 93 6.49 2.16 -1.79
CA ASP A 93 7.32 3.33 -2.12
C ASP A 93 8.62 2.92 -2.83
N ILE A 94 9.29 1.88 -2.33
CA ILE A 94 10.48 1.30 -2.98
C ILE A 94 10.14 0.79 -4.39
N HIS A 95 8.98 0.18 -4.58
CA HIS A 95 8.54 -0.30 -5.89
C HIS A 95 8.28 0.86 -6.86
N ILE A 96 7.62 1.92 -6.40
CA ILE A 96 7.38 3.14 -7.18
C ILE A 96 8.69 3.76 -7.65
N LEU A 97 9.66 3.95 -6.74
CA LEU A 97 10.98 4.50 -7.09
C LEU A 97 11.67 3.68 -8.19
N ARG A 98 11.57 2.34 -8.15
CA ARG A 98 12.12 1.47 -9.21
C ARG A 98 11.39 1.63 -10.55
N LEU A 99 10.08 1.86 -10.53
CA LEU A 99 9.30 2.11 -11.74
C LEU A 99 9.63 3.48 -12.33
N GLU A 100 9.79 4.50 -11.49
CA GLU A 100 10.21 5.84 -11.92
C GLU A 100 11.57 5.80 -12.64
N ASP A 101 12.56 5.10 -12.06
CA ASP A 101 13.88 4.92 -12.71
C ASP A 101 13.75 4.22 -14.07
N LYS A 102 12.94 3.15 -14.17
CA LYS A 102 12.68 2.47 -15.44
C LYS A 102 12.02 3.38 -16.47
N VAL A 103 11.07 4.22 -16.05
CA VAL A 103 10.40 5.19 -16.92
C VAL A 103 11.42 6.18 -17.47
N ASP A 104 12.34 6.68 -16.65
CA ASP A 104 13.37 7.61 -17.08
C ASP A 104 14.39 6.96 -18.04
N GLN A 105 14.77 5.71 -17.78
CA GLN A 105 15.57 4.92 -18.74
C GLN A 105 14.87 4.75 -20.09
N LEU A 106 13.56 4.45 -20.08
CA LEU A 106 12.77 4.32 -21.30
C LEU A 106 12.66 5.65 -22.04
N LYS A 107 12.40 6.76 -21.34
CA LYS A 107 12.40 8.11 -21.94
C LYS A 107 13.74 8.41 -22.63
N LYS A 108 14.86 8.06 -21.98
CA LYS A 108 16.20 8.23 -22.57
C LYS A 108 16.37 7.41 -23.85
N ARG A 109 16.00 6.13 -23.84
CA ARG A 109 16.06 5.26 -25.02
C ARG A 109 15.17 5.76 -26.16
N ILE A 110 13.96 6.23 -25.86
CA ILE A 110 13.05 6.83 -26.85
C ILE A 110 13.71 8.05 -27.50
N ARG A 111 14.33 8.91 -26.70
CA ARG A 111 15.05 10.10 -27.20
C ARG A 111 16.20 9.70 -28.12
N GLU A 112 17.05 8.75 -27.70
CA GLU A 112 18.14 8.23 -28.52
C GLU A 112 17.67 7.63 -29.86
N ILE A 113 16.57 6.87 -29.85
CA ILE A 113 15.98 6.29 -31.08
C ILE A 113 15.45 7.40 -31.98
N THR A 114 14.77 8.39 -31.40
CA THR A 114 14.20 9.53 -32.14
C THR A 114 15.31 10.35 -32.78
N ASP A 115 16.37 10.65 -32.03
CA ASP A 115 17.54 11.38 -32.52
C ASP A 115 18.23 10.57 -33.63
N LYS A 116 18.46 9.26 -33.46
CA LYS A 116 19.00 8.40 -34.53
C LYS A 116 18.13 8.37 -35.78
N LYS A 117 16.80 8.43 -35.65
CA LYS A 117 15.88 8.52 -36.79
C LYS A 117 15.98 9.89 -37.49
N LEU A 118 16.19 10.97 -36.74
CA LEU A 118 16.43 12.31 -37.27
C LEU A 118 17.82 12.45 -37.91
N PHE A 119 18.87 11.85 -37.36
CA PHE A 119 20.21 11.80 -37.98
C PHE A 119 20.28 10.81 -39.15
N GLY A 120 19.50 9.73 -39.10
CA GLY A 120 19.22 8.84 -40.23
C GLY A 120 18.40 9.50 -41.34
N SER A 121 17.92 10.74 -41.16
CA SER A 121 17.21 11.52 -42.19
C SER A 121 18.08 11.99 -43.36
N GLN A 122 19.35 11.57 -43.45
CA GLN A 122 19.99 11.44 -44.78
C GLN A 122 19.15 10.61 -45.76
N ILE A 123 18.27 9.72 -45.25
CA ILE A 123 17.25 9.02 -46.03
C ILE A 123 16.19 9.99 -46.59
N ASN A 124 15.80 11.04 -45.85
CA ASN A 124 14.77 11.99 -46.30
C ASN A 124 15.34 13.04 -47.27
N SER A 125 16.61 13.43 -47.12
CA SER A 125 17.30 14.27 -48.13
C SER A 125 17.40 13.57 -49.49
N SER A 126 17.58 12.25 -49.48
CA SER A 126 17.65 11.39 -50.66
C SER A 126 16.27 11.19 -51.32
N LEU A 127 15.21 11.05 -50.53
CA LEU A 127 13.83 10.90 -51.02
C LEU A 127 13.23 12.20 -51.58
N MET A 128 13.60 13.35 -51.02
CA MET A 128 13.16 14.67 -51.53
C MET A 128 13.76 15.00 -52.91
N ALA A 129 14.95 14.49 -53.24
CA ALA A 129 15.62 14.78 -54.50
C ALA A 129 15.17 13.89 -55.67
N LEU A 130 14.62 12.70 -55.41
CA LEU A 130 14.26 11.75 -56.47
C LEU A 130 13.12 12.26 -57.37
N PRO A 131 12.01 12.85 -56.85
CA PRO A 131 10.97 13.44 -57.69
C PRO A 131 11.50 14.55 -58.61
N ASP A 132 12.41 15.40 -58.10
CA ASP A 132 13.03 16.47 -58.88
C ASP A 132 13.96 15.93 -59.97
N ILE A 133 14.77 14.91 -59.66
CA ILE A 133 15.64 14.27 -60.65
C ILE A 133 14.81 13.59 -61.74
N LEU A 134 13.74 12.88 -61.39
CA LEU A 134 12.85 12.23 -62.36
C LEU A 134 12.11 13.26 -63.23
N ARG A 135 11.64 14.36 -62.63
CA ARG A 135 11.02 15.48 -63.37
C ARG A 135 12.00 16.09 -64.37
N ASN A 136 13.24 16.36 -63.95
CA ASN A 136 14.28 16.92 -64.81
C ASN A 136 14.67 15.96 -65.96
N ILE A 137 14.72 14.65 -65.70
CA ILE A 137 14.91 13.65 -66.76
C ILE A 137 13.73 13.68 -67.75
N GLY A 138 12.48 13.76 -67.26
CA GLY A 138 11.29 13.86 -68.11
C GLY A 138 11.36 15.07 -69.05
N THR A 139 11.58 16.27 -68.51
CA THR A 139 11.73 17.49 -69.33
C THR A 139 12.88 17.37 -70.33
N ALA A 140 14.00 16.76 -69.94
CA ALA A 140 15.15 16.56 -70.81
C ALA A 140 14.86 15.56 -71.95
N LEU A 141 14.04 14.54 -71.70
CA LEU A 141 13.59 13.59 -72.72
C LEU A 141 12.62 14.26 -73.69
N ASP A 142 11.68 15.08 -73.22
CA ASP A 142 10.77 15.85 -74.08
C ASP A 142 11.55 16.77 -75.04
N GLN A 143 12.65 17.39 -74.57
CA GLN A 143 13.52 18.21 -75.42
C GLN A 143 14.25 17.38 -76.49
N VAL A 144 14.70 16.18 -76.14
CA VAL A 144 15.34 15.27 -77.09
C VAL A 144 14.33 14.75 -78.12
N GLU A 145 13.10 14.46 -77.70
CA GLU A 145 12.00 14.03 -78.56
C GLU A 145 11.66 15.12 -79.60
N ASN A 146 11.46 16.37 -79.17
CA ASN A 146 11.21 17.50 -80.07
C ASN A 146 12.33 17.74 -81.09
N TYR A 147 13.58 17.46 -80.73
CA TYR A 147 14.71 17.53 -81.66
C TYR A 147 14.67 16.40 -82.71
N ILE A 148 14.34 15.18 -82.29
CA ILE A 148 14.21 14.02 -83.19
C ILE A 148 13.06 14.22 -84.18
N ASP A 149 11.94 14.79 -83.72
CA ASP A 149 10.76 15.08 -84.55
C ASP A 149 10.95 16.31 -85.47
N GLY A 150 12.10 16.98 -85.39
CA GLY A 150 12.44 18.13 -86.22
C GLY A 150 11.70 19.42 -85.83
N VAL A 151 11.07 19.46 -84.65
CA VAL A 151 10.34 20.62 -84.11
C VAL A 151 11.31 21.71 -83.62
N ASP A 152 12.43 21.32 -83.00
CA ASP A 152 13.52 22.23 -82.63
C ASP A 152 14.87 21.67 -83.08
N THR A 153 15.34 22.12 -84.24
CA THR A 153 16.64 21.73 -84.81
C THR A 153 17.80 22.62 -84.36
N THR A 154 17.54 23.64 -83.55
CA THR A 154 18.57 24.56 -83.02
C THR A 154 19.17 24.07 -81.70
N PHE A 155 18.47 23.17 -81.04
CA PHE A 155 18.90 22.46 -79.85
C PHE A 155 20.07 21.50 -80.13
N ASN A 156 21.03 21.42 -79.19
CA ASN A 156 22.11 20.44 -79.22
C ASN A 156 21.83 19.30 -78.23
N PRO A 157 21.44 18.09 -78.71
CA PRO A 157 21.04 16.99 -77.83
C PRO A 157 22.18 16.43 -76.99
N LYS A 158 23.44 16.66 -77.37
CA LYS A 158 24.60 16.05 -76.70
C LYS A 158 24.73 16.46 -75.23
N ASN A 159 24.45 17.71 -74.91
CA ASN A 159 24.54 18.23 -73.54
C ASN A 159 23.41 17.69 -72.66
N THR A 160 22.18 17.65 -73.20
CA THR A 160 21.00 17.12 -72.52
C THR A 160 21.12 15.62 -72.26
N LEU A 161 21.59 14.84 -73.24
CA LEU A 161 21.86 13.41 -73.06
C LEU A 161 22.93 13.16 -71.98
N ASN A 162 23.98 13.99 -71.91
CA ASN A 162 24.96 13.88 -70.83
C ASN A 162 24.36 14.21 -69.45
N GLY A 163 23.48 15.21 -69.36
CA GLY A 163 22.73 15.54 -68.15
C GLY A 163 21.80 14.41 -67.69
N ILE A 164 21.08 13.76 -68.63
CA ILE A 164 20.28 12.57 -68.37
C ILE A 164 21.17 11.43 -67.84
N ARG A 165 22.32 11.19 -68.46
CA ARG A 165 23.25 10.13 -68.03
C ARG A 165 23.74 10.34 -66.59
N ILE A 166 24.09 11.57 -66.21
CA ILE A 166 24.50 11.92 -64.85
C ILE A 166 23.34 11.68 -63.88
N SER A 167 22.15 12.15 -64.23
CA SER A 167 20.94 11.99 -63.41
C SER A 167 20.59 10.52 -63.18
N LEU A 168 20.65 9.67 -64.23
CA LEU A 168 20.46 8.22 -64.12
C LEU A 168 21.52 7.54 -63.25
N THR A 169 22.77 8.00 -63.32
CA THR A 169 23.86 7.51 -62.45
C THR A 169 23.55 7.83 -60.98
N THR A 170 23.05 9.03 -60.70
CA THR A 170 22.61 9.44 -59.36
C THR A 170 21.45 8.57 -58.88
N VAL A 171 20.39 8.38 -59.68
CA VAL A 171 19.25 7.51 -59.36
C VAL A 171 19.71 6.09 -59.04
N ARG A 172 20.59 5.52 -59.86
CA ARG A 172 21.18 4.19 -59.61
C ARG A 172 21.90 4.12 -58.26
N GLY A 173 22.70 5.13 -57.92
CA GLY A 173 23.38 5.20 -56.63
C GLY A 173 22.42 5.31 -55.44
N HIS A 174 21.28 5.97 -55.60
CA HIS A 174 20.21 5.97 -54.59
C HIS A 174 19.58 4.57 -54.45
N MET A 175 19.20 3.94 -55.56
CA MET A 175 18.59 2.61 -55.55
C MET A 175 19.50 1.55 -54.93
N GLN A 176 20.81 1.58 -55.22
CA GLN A 176 21.78 0.65 -54.65
C GLN A 176 21.88 0.78 -53.13
N ARG A 177 21.87 2.01 -52.60
CA ARG A 177 21.85 2.24 -51.15
C ARG A 177 20.58 1.70 -50.52
N HIS A 178 19.41 1.99 -51.11
CA HIS A 178 18.14 1.45 -50.62
C HIS A 178 18.10 -0.09 -50.65
N ALA A 179 18.62 -0.71 -51.70
CA ALA A 179 18.72 -2.16 -51.79
C ALA A 179 19.63 -2.73 -50.67
N GLN A 180 20.77 -2.09 -50.41
CA GLN A 180 21.68 -2.50 -49.34
C GLN A 180 21.02 -2.34 -47.95
N ASP A 181 20.31 -1.25 -47.73
CA ASP A 181 19.58 -1.00 -46.49
C ASP A 181 18.48 -2.05 -46.26
N ALA A 182 17.74 -2.43 -47.30
CA ALA A 182 16.75 -3.49 -47.23
C ALA A 182 17.37 -4.84 -46.87
N ILE A 183 18.53 -5.18 -47.45
CA ILE A 183 19.30 -6.38 -47.10
C ILE A 183 19.73 -6.34 -45.63
N ASN A 184 20.25 -5.19 -45.17
CA ASN A 184 20.70 -5.02 -43.78
C ASN A 184 19.53 -5.18 -42.79
N LEU A 185 18.38 -4.57 -43.07
CA LEU A 185 17.16 -4.69 -42.27
C LEU A 185 16.65 -6.14 -42.22
N GLN A 186 16.70 -6.86 -43.36
CA GLN A 186 16.35 -8.27 -43.39
C GLN A 186 17.28 -9.12 -42.50
N GLY A 187 18.58 -8.82 -42.50
CA GLY A 187 19.55 -9.49 -41.62
C GLY A 187 19.27 -9.25 -40.13
N GLN A 188 18.88 -8.02 -39.77
CA GLN A 188 18.47 -7.69 -38.40
C GLN A 188 17.18 -8.43 -38.00
N LEU A 189 16.20 -8.50 -38.89
CA LEU A 189 14.94 -9.20 -38.65
C LEU A 189 15.17 -10.70 -38.40
N ASN A 190 16.00 -11.34 -39.23
CA ASN A 190 16.38 -12.74 -39.06
C ASN A 190 17.07 -12.98 -37.71
N THR A 191 17.96 -12.08 -37.31
CA THR A 191 18.64 -12.14 -36.00
C THR A 191 17.63 -12.04 -34.84
N ALA A 192 16.71 -11.08 -34.91
CA ALA A 192 15.67 -10.92 -33.90
C ALA A 192 14.77 -12.17 -33.81
N HIS A 193 14.42 -12.76 -34.95
CA HIS A 193 13.60 -13.96 -35.00
C HIS A 193 14.30 -15.16 -34.34
N ASN A 194 15.60 -15.34 -34.58
CA ASN A 194 16.39 -16.38 -33.92
C ASN A 194 16.48 -16.19 -32.41
N LEU A 195 16.67 -14.96 -31.94
CA LEU A 195 16.67 -14.65 -30.51
C LEU A 195 15.32 -14.96 -29.85
N LEU A 196 14.22 -14.62 -30.52
CA LEU A 196 12.87 -14.92 -30.05
C LEU A 196 12.63 -16.44 -29.95
N ASN A 197 13.02 -17.19 -30.98
CA ASN A 197 12.88 -18.65 -30.98
C ASN A 197 13.70 -19.30 -29.86
N ASN A 198 14.92 -18.82 -29.61
CA ASN A 198 15.73 -19.30 -28.49
C ASN A 198 15.08 -19.01 -27.13
N ALA A 199 14.58 -17.78 -26.94
CA ALA A 199 13.88 -17.39 -25.73
C ALA A 199 12.62 -18.25 -25.48
N ASN A 200 11.82 -18.50 -26.52
CA ASN A 200 10.66 -19.38 -26.44
C ASN A 200 11.05 -20.82 -26.05
N GLY A 201 12.13 -21.36 -26.62
CA GLY A 201 12.64 -22.68 -26.23
C GLY A 201 13.05 -22.74 -24.75
N ARG A 202 13.71 -21.69 -24.23
CA ARG A 202 14.07 -21.60 -22.80
C ARG A 202 12.84 -21.53 -21.90
N ILE A 203 11.81 -20.77 -22.29
CA ILE A 203 10.56 -20.68 -21.54
C ILE A 203 9.86 -22.04 -21.48
N ASN A 204 9.76 -22.75 -22.61
CA ASN A 204 9.15 -24.07 -22.66
C ASN A 204 9.87 -25.08 -21.76
N ASN A 205 11.21 -25.07 -21.75
CA ASN A 205 11.98 -25.92 -20.84
C ASN A 205 11.71 -25.60 -19.37
N LEU A 206 11.63 -24.31 -19.00
CA LEU A 206 11.31 -23.91 -17.63
C LEU A 206 9.90 -24.33 -17.22
N LEU A 207 8.93 -24.22 -18.13
CA LEU A 207 7.55 -24.66 -17.89
C LEU A 207 7.48 -26.17 -17.64
N MET A 208 8.20 -26.97 -18.42
CA MET A 208 8.27 -28.42 -18.23
C MET A 208 8.90 -28.80 -16.88
N ILE A 209 10.00 -28.14 -16.49
CA ILE A 209 10.62 -28.35 -15.16
C ILE A 209 9.63 -28.00 -14.05
N TRP A 210 8.90 -26.90 -14.18
CA TRP A 210 7.91 -26.49 -13.18
C TRP A 210 6.79 -27.53 -13.04
N GLN A 211 6.26 -28.06 -14.15
CA GLN A 211 5.25 -29.13 -14.13
C GLN A 211 5.77 -30.43 -13.48
N MET A 212 7.03 -30.81 -13.75
CA MET A 212 7.66 -31.98 -13.11
C MET A 212 7.78 -31.79 -11.59
N LEU A 213 8.15 -30.59 -11.13
CA LEU A 213 8.25 -30.30 -9.70
C LEU A 213 6.86 -30.30 -9.04
N GLU A 214 5.82 -29.78 -9.68
CA GLU A 214 4.46 -29.86 -9.15
C GLU A 214 4.01 -31.31 -8.97
N MET A 215 4.22 -32.18 -9.98
CA MET A 215 3.85 -33.60 -9.88
C MET A 215 4.61 -34.31 -8.75
N ASN A 216 5.92 -34.08 -8.60
CA ASN A 216 6.71 -34.68 -7.52
C ASN A 216 6.22 -34.25 -6.13
N VAL A 217 5.85 -32.98 -5.94
CA VAL A 217 5.29 -32.50 -4.67
C VAL A 217 3.94 -33.16 -4.36
N PHE A 218 3.10 -33.40 -5.37
CA PHE A 218 1.84 -34.13 -5.20
C PHE A 218 2.05 -35.62 -4.87
N GLU A 219 3.10 -36.26 -5.39
CA GLU A 219 3.45 -37.64 -5.04
C GLU A 219 4.02 -37.76 -3.61
N GLU A 220 4.88 -36.84 -3.19
CA GLU A 220 5.46 -36.84 -1.82
C GLU A 220 4.42 -36.57 -0.72
N LEU A 221 3.31 -35.87 -1.03
CA LEU A 221 2.24 -35.58 -0.07
C LEU A 221 1.19 -36.71 0.06
N ASN A 222 1.25 -37.74 -0.79
CA ASN A 222 0.29 -38.86 -0.81
C ASN A 222 0.88 -40.18 -0.25
N TYR A 223 2.06 -40.13 0.37
CA TYR A 223 2.68 -41.22 1.13
C TYR A 223 2.88 -40.83 2.59
#